data_AF-A0A7C7TVD4-F1
#
_entry.id   AF-A0A7C7TVD4-F1
#
_cell.length_a   1.000
_cell.length_b   1.000
_cell.length_c   1.000
_cell.angle_alpha   90.00
_cell.angle_beta   90.00
_cell.angle_gamma   90.00
#
_symmetry.space_group_name_H-M   'P 1'
#
loop_
_entity.id
_entity.type
_entity.pdbx_description
1 polymer ?
#
loop_
_entity_poly.entity_id
_entity_poly.type
_entity_poly.pdbx_seq_one_letter_code
_entity_poly.pdbx_strand_id
1 'polypeptide(L)'
;MFTFFLSLSFATEDSAKNIEPSLSVDELALTSWLDSQEENMLTLLQRITNINSGTLNKKGVREVSNIFSQELRSLGFMMSRLPGNFIEMPSCPGSNYNIDVTDHLLAQKEGAGNDYF
;
A
#
# COMPACT_ATOMS: atom_id res chain seq x y z
N MET A 1 -56.54 -27.78 33.12
CA MET A 1 -55.25 -27.05 33.09
C MET A 1 -54.20 -28.05 32.61
N PHE A 2 -54.02 -28.16 31.29
CA PHE A 2 -53.20 -29.20 30.65
C PHE A 2 -51.86 -28.55 30.25
N THR A 3 -50.78 -29.04 30.84
CA THR A 3 -49.40 -28.57 30.65
C THR A 3 -48.89 -28.99 29.28
N PHE A 4 -48.69 -28.02 28.38
CA PHE A 4 -48.03 -28.21 27.09
C PHE A 4 -46.54 -27.88 27.25
N PHE A 5 -45.71 -28.92 27.43
CA PHE A 5 -44.26 -28.79 27.35
C PHE A 5 -43.87 -28.72 25.87
N LEU A 6 -43.64 -27.51 25.36
CA LEU A 6 -43.03 -27.30 24.05
C LEU A 6 -41.52 -27.50 24.21
N SER A 7 -41.04 -28.69 23.86
CA SER A 7 -39.62 -28.98 23.68
C SER A 7 -39.10 -28.22 22.45
N LEU A 8 -38.55 -27.03 22.69
CA LEU A 8 -37.83 -26.27 21.69
C LEU A 8 -36.54 -27.04 21.35
N SER A 9 -36.58 -27.82 20.29
CA SER A 9 -35.37 -28.41 19.70
C SER A 9 -34.55 -27.26 19.15
N PHE A 10 -33.41 -26.98 19.77
CA PHE A 10 -32.39 -26.12 19.19
C PHE A 10 -31.95 -26.78 17.88
N ALA A 11 -32.39 -26.24 16.75
CA ALA A 11 -31.71 -26.48 15.49
C ALA A 11 -30.29 -25.93 15.68
N THR A 12 -29.30 -26.82 15.63
CA THR A 12 -27.92 -26.43 15.45
C THR A 12 -27.85 -25.76 14.09
N GLU A 13 -27.89 -24.42 14.05
CA GLU A 13 -27.56 -23.68 12.85
C GLU A 13 -26.13 -24.04 12.48
N ASP A 14 -26.02 -24.70 11.35
CA ASP A 14 -24.81 -25.12 10.68
C ASP A 14 -23.87 -23.91 10.62
N SER A 15 -22.87 -23.91 11.52
CA SER A 15 -21.88 -22.84 11.59
C SER A 15 -21.23 -22.76 10.22
N ALA A 16 -21.41 -21.63 9.53
CA ALA A 16 -20.91 -21.37 8.19
C ALA A 16 -19.55 -22.03 7.96
N LYS A 17 -19.57 -23.18 7.28
CA LYS A 17 -18.38 -23.94 6.91
C LYS A 17 -17.52 -22.99 6.09
N ASN A 18 -16.34 -22.65 6.62
CA ASN A 18 -15.36 -21.82 5.95
C ASN A 18 -15.11 -22.41 4.55
N ILE A 19 -15.52 -21.69 3.50
CA ILE A 19 -15.44 -22.11 2.09
C ILE A 19 -14.01 -21.87 1.56
N GLU A 20 -13.20 -21.11 2.30
CA GLU A 20 -11.82 -20.83 1.94
C GLU A 20 -10.93 -22.07 2.16
N PRO A 21 -10.10 -22.45 1.18
CA PRO A 21 -9.11 -23.50 1.36
C PRO A 21 -8.12 -23.10 2.47
N SER A 22 -7.66 -24.08 3.24
CA SER A 22 -6.56 -23.85 4.20
C SER A 22 -5.30 -23.41 3.45
N LEU A 23 -4.56 -22.47 4.05
CA LEU A 23 -3.28 -22.00 3.50
C LEU A 23 -2.33 -23.17 3.21
N SER A 24 -1.66 -23.07 2.06
CA SER A 24 -0.58 -23.96 1.67
C SER A 24 0.65 -23.75 2.56
N VAL A 25 1.61 -24.69 2.47
CA VAL A 25 2.88 -24.62 3.21
C VAL A 25 3.67 -23.36 2.83
N ASP A 26 3.68 -23.00 1.55
CA ASP A 26 4.40 -21.82 1.05
C ASP A 26 3.75 -20.51 1.56
N GLU A 27 2.43 -20.46 1.61
CA GLU A 27 1.70 -19.31 2.16
C GLU A 27 1.95 -19.15 3.67
N LEU A 28 1.97 -20.25 4.43
CA LEU A 28 2.31 -20.22 5.86
C LEU A 28 3.76 -19.79 6.11
N ALA A 29 4.68 -20.18 5.24
CA ALA A 29 6.06 -19.72 5.30
C ALA A 29 6.16 -18.21 5.01
N LEU A 30 5.39 -17.70 4.04
CA LEU A 30 5.31 -16.28 3.73
C LEU A 30 4.73 -15.48 4.92
N THR A 31 3.66 -15.95 5.56
CA THR A 31 3.09 -15.27 6.73
C THR A 31 4.08 -15.22 7.88
N SER A 32 4.77 -16.34 8.17
CA SER A 32 5.79 -16.36 9.23
C SER A 32 6.97 -15.42 8.93
N TRP A 33 7.35 -15.31 7.65
CA TRP A 33 8.35 -14.33 7.25
C TRP A 33 7.85 -12.90 7.41
N LEU A 34 6.59 -12.60 7.03
CA LEU A 34 5.99 -11.27 7.20
C LEU A 34 5.94 -10.84 8.67
N ASP A 35 5.61 -11.75 9.58
CA ASP A 35 5.63 -11.49 11.02
C ASP A 35 7.03 -11.05 11.49
N SER A 36 8.09 -11.64 10.94
CA SER A 36 9.48 -11.25 11.24
C SER A 36 9.87 -9.87 10.71
N GLN A 37 9.06 -9.25 9.84
CA GLN A 37 9.34 -7.94 9.23
C GLN A 37 8.60 -6.79 9.91
N GLU A 38 7.82 -7.04 10.96
CA GLU A 38 7.00 -6.00 11.62
C GLU A 38 7.81 -4.76 12.02
N GLU A 39 8.94 -4.94 12.71
CA GLU A 39 9.78 -3.83 13.15
C GLU A 39 10.36 -3.03 11.97
N ASN A 40 10.73 -3.71 10.89
CA ASN A 40 11.23 -3.07 9.66
C ASN A 40 10.12 -2.22 9.00
N MET A 41 8.89 -2.72 8.96
CA MET A 41 7.73 -1.99 8.42
C MET A 41 7.41 -0.75 9.26
N LEU A 42 7.38 -0.89 10.59
CA LEU A 42 7.15 0.23 11.51
C LEU A 42 8.26 1.28 11.39
N THR A 43 9.51 0.85 11.28
CA THR A 43 10.66 1.74 11.09
C THR A 43 10.55 2.54 9.78
N LEU A 44 10.21 1.87 8.68
CA LEU A 44 10.00 2.57 7.41
C LEU A 44 8.83 3.55 7.49
N LEU A 45 7.71 3.13 8.09
CA LEU A 45 6.53 3.98 8.26
C LEU A 45 6.85 5.23 9.08
N GLN A 46 7.57 5.08 10.20
CA GLN A 46 8.00 6.20 11.02
C GLN A 46 8.93 7.15 10.24
N ARG A 47 9.88 6.61 9.46
CA ARG A 47 10.79 7.42 8.65
C ARG A 47 10.04 8.28 7.63
N ILE A 48 9.07 7.71 6.91
CA ILE A 48 8.35 8.45 5.86
C ILE A 48 7.30 9.41 6.41
N THR A 49 6.63 9.07 7.51
CA THR A 49 5.54 9.91 8.08
C THR A 49 6.06 11.10 8.87
N ASN A 50 7.27 11.02 9.43
CA ASN A 50 7.92 12.17 10.09
C ASN A 50 8.42 13.24 9.11
N ILE A 51 8.38 12.97 7.79
CA ILE A 51 8.72 13.97 6.78
C ILE A 51 7.45 14.72 6.38
N ASN A 52 7.49 16.05 6.48
CA ASN A 52 6.41 16.87 5.95
C ASN A 52 6.42 16.85 4.41
N SER A 53 5.69 15.92 3.79
CA SER A 53 5.55 15.79 2.34
C SER A 53 4.28 16.46 1.78
N GLY A 54 3.81 17.54 2.40
CA GLY A 54 2.68 18.30 1.86
C GLY A 54 2.96 18.83 0.44
N THR A 55 1.91 19.00 -0.38
CA THR A 55 2.03 19.29 -1.84
C THR A 55 2.92 20.49 -2.17
N LEU A 56 2.94 21.52 -1.31
CA LEU A 56 3.78 22.72 -1.50
C LEU A 56 5.17 22.64 -0.85
N ASN A 57 5.47 21.55 -0.13
CA ASN A 57 6.79 21.30 0.43
C ASN A 57 7.64 20.42 -0.49
N LYS A 58 8.20 21.03 -1.55
CA LYS A 58 9.06 20.31 -2.51
C LYS A 58 10.23 19.58 -1.86
N LYS A 59 10.81 20.16 -0.81
CA LYS A 59 11.94 19.55 -0.09
C LYS A 59 11.53 18.24 0.56
N GLY A 60 10.40 18.22 1.27
CA GLY A 60 9.89 17.03 1.92
C GLY A 60 9.44 15.95 0.93
N VAL A 61 8.77 16.33 -0.16
CA VAL A 61 8.43 15.39 -1.25
C VAL A 61 9.69 14.75 -1.85
N ARG A 62 10.74 15.55 -2.08
CA ARG A 62 12.03 15.04 -2.59
C ARG A 62 12.73 14.09 -1.61
N GLU A 63 12.62 14.36 -0.32
CA GLU A 63 13.19 13.52 0.74
C GLU A 63 12.50 12.16 0.81
N VAL A 64 11.16 12.12 0.81
CA VAL A 64 10.37 10.87 0.73
C VAL A 64 10.69 10.12 -0.57
N SER A 65 10.75 10.83 -1.70
CA SER A 65 11.13 10.25 -3.00
C SER A 65 12.52 9.60 -2.96
N ASN A 66 13.49 10.19 -2.24
CA ASN A 66 14.82 9.61 -2.09
C ASN A 66 14.83 8.32 -1.29
N ILE A 67 13.99 8.22 -0.23
CA ILE A 67 13.83 6.99 0.55
C ILE A 67 13.30 5.88 -0.36
N PHE A 68 12.15 6.09 -1.02
CA PHE A 68 11.59 5.07 -1.91
C PHE A 68 12.52 4.74 -3.08
N SER A 69 13.29 5.70 -3.58
CA SER A 69 14.28 5.42 -4.62
C SER A 69 15.39 4.49 -4.15
N GLN A 70 15.74 4.47 -2.86
CA GLN A 70 16.72 3.54 -2.31
C GLN A 70 16.08 2.16 -2.09
N GLU A 71 14.90 2.11 -1.46
CA GLU A 71 14.17 0.86 -1.21
C GLU A 71 13.81 0.13 -2.51
N LEU A 72 13.35 0.85 -3.55
CA LEU A 72 13.01 0.21 -4.83
C LEU A 72 14.27 -0.26 -5.59
N ARG A 73 15.40 0.46 -5.49
CA ARG A 73 16.66 -0.04 -6.07
C ARG A 73 17.13 -1.32 -5.41
N SER A 74 16.98 -1.46 -4.08
CA SER A 74 17.40 -2.69 -3.39
C SER A 74 16.57 -3.90 -3.83
N LEU A 75 15.32 -3.69 -4.26
CA LEU A 75 14.44 -4.69 -4.86
C LEU A 75 14.72 -4.94 -6.37
N GLY A 76 15.72 -4.27 -6.94
CA GLY A 76 16.15 -4.45 -8.32
C GLY A 76 15.37 -3.63 -9.35
N PHE A 77 14.70 -2.54 -8.94
CA PHE A 77 14.09 -1.61 -9.88
C PHE A 77 15.14 -0.65 -10.47
N MET A 78 14.98 -0.35 -11.75
CA MET A 78 15.60 0.79 -12.41
C MET A 78 14.84 2.05 -12.06
N MET A 79 15.57 3.14 -11.76
CA MET A 79 14.97 4.39 -11.33
C MET A 79 15.25 5.50 -12.33
N SER A 80 14.24 6.30 -12.61
CA SER A 80 14.38 7.57 -13.34
C SER A 80 13.56 8.67 -12.68
N ARG A 81 13.77 9.91 -13.10
CA ARG A 81 13.00 11.07 -12.62
C ARG A 81 12.45 11.84 -13.80
N LEU A 82 11.17 12.17 -13.73
CA LEU A 82 10.54 13.13 -14.62
C LEU A 82 10.64 14.51 -13.95
N PRO A 83 11.32 15.50 -14.55
CA PRO A 83 11.44 16.83 -13.97
C PRO A 83 10.08 17.48 -13.75
N GLY A 84 9.88 18.03 -12.55
CA GLY A 84 8.74 18.89 -12.25
C GLY A 84 8.96 20.28 -12.82
N ASN A 85 7.86 20.98 -13.12
CA ASN A 85 7.87 22.35 -13.67
C ASN A 85 6.78 23.20 -13.01
N PHE A 86 6.75 24.48 -13.36
CA PHE A 86 5.66 25.36 -12.96
C PHE A 86 4.37 25.03 -13.73
N ILE A 87 3.26 24.91 -13.00
CA ILE A 87 1.92 24.79 -13.57
C ILE A 87 1.04 25.96 -13.12
N GLU A 88 0.19 26.44 -14.02
CA GLU A 88 -0.86 27.40 -13.66
C GLU A 88 -1.99 26.66 -12.94
N MET A 89 -2.55 27.27 -11.89
CA MET A 89 -3.66 26.67 -11.15
C MET A 89 -4.99 26.91 -11.89
N PRO A 90 -5.64 25.88 -12.49
CA PRO A 90 -6.75 26.08 -13.41
C PRO A 90 -8.05 26.55 -12.75
N SER A 91 -8.18 26.40 -11.42
CA SER A 91 -9.43 26.65 -10.70
C SER A 91 -9.63 28.11 -10.25
N CYS A 92 -8.70 29.02 -10.53
CA CYS A 92 -8.82 30.43 -10.11
C CYS A 92 -8.48 31.39 -11.26
N PRO A 93 -9.45 31.70 -12.14
CA PRO A 93 -9.30 32.71 -13.19
C PRO A 93 -8.90 34.07 -12.59
N GLY A 94 -7.76 34.62 -13.00
CA GLY A 94 -7.24 35.90 -12.52
C GLY A 94 -6.32 35.82 -11.30
N SER A 95 -5.99 34.63 -10.81
CA SER A 95 -5.00 34.46 -9.75
C SER A 95 -3.62 34.16 -10.33
N ASN A 96 -2.58 34.86 -9.87
CA ASN A 96 -1.18 34.69 -10.31
C ASN A 96 -0.49 33.49 -9.61
N TYR A 97 -1.21 32.40 -9.37
CA TYR A 97 -0.65 31.23 -8.68
C TYR A 97 -0.02 30.26 -9.68
N ASN A 98 1.29 30.41 -9.84
CA ASN A 98 2.15 29.38 -10.44
C ASN A 98 2.64 28.45 -9.32
N ILE A 99 2.42 27.15 -9.49
CA ILE A 99 2.86 26.13 -8.54
C ILE A 99 4.09 25.45 -9.11
N ASP A 100 5.21 25.54 -8.39
CA ASP A 100 6.42 24.80 -8.73
C ASP A 100 6.28 23.33 -8.28
N VAL A 101 6.13 22.40 -9.24
CA VAL A 101 5.87 20.98 -8.93
C VAL A 101 7.18 20.22 -8.75
N THR A 102 7.21 19.23 -7.85
CA THR A 102 8.39 18.38 -7.60
C THR A 102 8.55 17.32 -8.68
N ASP A 103 9.80 16.91 -8.94
CA ASP A 103 10.10 15.80 -9.83
C ASP A 103 9.38 14.52 -9.41
N HIS A 104 8.88 13.77 -10.39
CA HIS A 104 8.26 12.47 -10.15
C HIS A 104 9.31 11.37 -10.20
N LEU A 105 9.29 10.48 -9.20
CA LEU A 105 10.10 9.27 -9.21
C LEU A 105 9.39 8.20 -10.03
N LEU A 106 10.11 7.62 -10.98
CA LEU A 106 9.65 6.50 -11.78
C LEU A 106 10.51 5.27 -11.45
N ALA A 107 9.87 4.12 -11.27
CA ALA A 107 10.51 2.84 -10.99
C ALA A 107 10.03 1.80 -12.00
N GLN A 108 10.96 1.11 -12.65
CA GLN A 108 10.66 0.08 -13.64
C GLN A 108 11.43 -1.19 -13.33
N LYS A 109 10.78 -2.34 -13.49
CA LYS A 109 11.39 -3.66 -13.43
C LYS A 109 10.68 -4.53 -14.46
N GLU A 110 11.46 -5.12 -15.37
CA GLU A 110 10.91 -6.03 -16.36
C GLU A 110 10.34 -7.28 -15.66
N GLY A 111 9.15 -7.70 -16.07
CA GLY A 111 8.56 -8.95 -15.64
C GLY A 111 9.16 -10.12 -16.42
N ALA A 112 9.44 -11.24 -15.74
CA ALA A 112 9.86 -12.48 -16.38
C ALA A 112 8.65 -13.38 -16.74
N GLY A 113 7.50 -12.77 -17.05
CA GLY A 113 6.32 -13.52 -17.46
C GLY A 113 6.55 -14.17 -18.81
N ASN A 114 6.10 -15.42 -18.99
CA ASN A 114 5.97 -15.98 -20.32
C ASN A 114 4.80 -15.27 -21.01
N ASP A 115 5.01 -14.81 -22.25
CA ASP A 115 3.93 -14.37 -23.14
C ASP A 115 3.05 -15.59 -23.46
N TYR A 116 2.03 -15.84 -22.63
CA TYR A 116 0.99 -16.79 -22.95
C TYR A 116 -0.04 -16.11 -23.88
N PHE A 117 0.30 -16.02 -25.17
CA PHE A 117 -0.62 -15.77 -26.28
C PHE A 117 -0.34 -16.73 -27.44
#